data_AF-A0A532UHL2-F1
#
_entry.id   AF-A0A532UHL2-F1
#
_cell.length_a   1.000
_cell.length_b   1.000
_cell.length_c   1.000
_cell.angle_alpha   90.00
_cell.angle_beta   90.00
_cell.angle_gamma   90.00
#
_symmetry.space_group_name_H-M   'P 1'
#
loop_
_entity.id
_entity.type
_entity.pdbx_description
1 polymer ?
#
loop_
_entity_poly.entity_id
_entity_poly.type
_entity_poly.pdbx_seq_one_letter_code
_entity_poly.pdbx_strand_id
1 'polypeptide(L)'
;MRLFDPATETCTSYARDRSFSCDGQFVINVPAGKAVIHVERGKEYWPVDKEIVVEPGQTTTVDITLKRWVNLYKEGWYSSDIHCHFGLNDLGVLKQLALADDVNFEPILTLWNHQSPAPPGGIWPDWPSGSSVHADATHLVTLRNQEIERIGGQAFESVGALLMFGLTKPVKMPPRGSRYPCDAVLGRTARETSPQCIIDTDKPIWGENVVGVALGLFDSVQVCHNHYHRQATLQDGRVGWGMAGADIEERHKDWDQDELFHRTNSTYYRFLNCGFKLAATGGSAMGVMAVPLGYGRTYAKLDGPLTEANYLDAIRAGHTFATNGPILILTADGLDSGAEIQCSINNNDPIRIEARLRSIQRIDSLEFIYNGKVIKRVNLKDASPSPILKESAVLGLKPLRSGWIVARAIFTSPDGHLRQAHTSPVYIKVDGKPTVSKDDAEYMIRWIDRLLEVSNEPGRYKSDDERTQTQTIFKEARRIYDNIARRAIKVWGEDP
;
A
#
# COMPACT_ATOMS: atom_id res chain seq x y z
N MET A 1 -3.32 28.17 -14.47
CA MET A 1 -2.18 28.03 -13.53
C MET A 1 -2.74 27.67 -12.15
N ARG A 2 -2.25 26.62 -11.48
CA ARG A 2 -2.66 26.25 -10.11
C ARG A 2 -1.85 27.06 -9.09
N LEU A 3 -2.50 27.95 -8.35
CA LEU A 3 -1.90 28.71 -7.25
C LEU A 3 -2.00 27.87 -5.97
N PHE A 4 -0.94 27.82 -5.18
CA PHE A 4 -0.86 26.90 -4.04
C PHE A 4 -0.02 27.42 -2.87
N ASP A 5 0.47 28.66 -2.95
CA ASP A 5 1.32 29.25 -1.93
C ASP A 5 0.58 30.44 -1.30
N PRO A 6 -0.27 30.18 -0.29
CA PRO A 6 -1.02 31.24 0.37
C PRO A 6 -0.09 32.14 1.19
N ALA A 7 -0.49 33.40 1.39
CA ALA A 7 0.25 34.34 2.24
C ALA A 7 0.06 34.06 3.75
N THR A 8 -0.83 33.13 4.10
CA THR A 8 -1.16 32.79 5.48
C THR A 8 -0.11 31.85 6.08
N GLU A 9 0.57 32.32 7.12
CA GLU A 9 1.67 31.60 7.78
C GLU A 9 1.27 30.22 8.35
N THR A 10 -0.01 30.03 8.71
CA THR A 10 -0.49 28.74 9.23
C THR A 10 -0.72 27.69 8.16
N CYS A 11 -0.56 28.01 6.87
CA CYS A 11 -0.73 27.04 5.79
C CYS A 11 0.56 26.28 5.50
N THR A 12 0.42 25.00 5.19
CA THR A 12 1.54 24.14 4.79
C THR A 12 1.52 23.91 3.29
N SER A 13 2.38 24.60 2.55
CA SER A 13 2.54 24.43 1.11
C SER A 13 3.22 23.10 0.75
N TYR A 14 2.69 22.43 -0.28
CA TYR A 14 3.29 21.24 -0.88
C TYR A 14 3.56 21.44 -2.38
N ALA A 15 4.77 21.93 -2.68
CA ALA A 15 5.12 22.37 -4.03
C ALA A 15 5.10 21.26 -5.10
N ARG A 16 5.37 20.00 -4.74
CA ARG A 16 5.41 18.88 -5.69
C ARG A 16 4.03 18.60 -6.30
N ASP A 17 2.97 18.55 -5.48
CA ASP A 17 1.58 18.40 -5.97
C ASP A 17 0.96 19.75 -6.39
N ARG A 18 1.61 20.87 -6.03
CA ARG A 18 1.05 22.23 -6.15
C ARG A 18 -0.26 22.36 -5.39
N SER A 19 -0.24 21.95 -4.13
CA SER A 19 -1.34 22.07 -3.16
C SER A 19 -0.82 22.63 -1.84
N PHE A 20 -1.73 22.90 -0.90
CA PHE A 20 -1.40 23.26 0.48
C PHE A 20 -2.48 22.76 1.42
N SER A 21 -2.12 22.58 2.69
CA SER A 21 -3.05 22.30 3.80
C SER A 21 -3.25 23.54 4.66
N CYS A 22 -4.40 23.63 5.33
CA CYS A 22 -4.73 24.73 6.25
C CYS A 22 -5.68 24.28 7.36
N ASP A 23 -5.77 25.05 8.43
CA ASP A 23 -6.66 24.79 9.57
C ASP A 23 -8.10 25.29 9.34
N GLY A 24 -8.51 25.43 8.08
CA GLY A 24 -9.85 25.89 7.66
C GLY A 24 -9.95 27.36 7.24
N GLN A 25 -8.85 28.13 7.32
CA GLN A 25 -8.80 29.50 6.82
C GLN A 25 -7.46 29.77 6.13
N PHE A 26 -7.50 30.49 5.01
CA PHE A 26 -6.32 30.99 4.31
C PHE A 26 -6.64 32.25 3.51
N VAL A 27 -5.60 33.00 3.14
CA VAL A 27 -5.63 34.14 2.23
C VAL A 27 -4.56 33.92 1.18
N ILE A 28 -4.94 34.03 -0.10
CA ILE A 28 -4.03 33.88 -1.23
C ILE A 28 -4.24 35.01 -2.23
N ASN A 29 -3.14 35.59 -2.71
CA ASN A 29 -3.19 36.58 -3.77
C ASN A 29 -3.37 35.87 -5.12
N VAL A 30 -4.34 36.32 -5.91
CA VAL A 30 -4.65 35.78 -7.23
C VAL A 30 -4.75 36.92 -8.26
N PRO A 31 -4.52 36.67 -9.56
CA PRO A 31 -4.82 37.64 -10.60
C PRO A 31 -6.31 38.02 -10.58
N ALA A 32 -6.61 39.29 -10.84
CA ALA A 32 -7.99 39.74 -10.99
C ALA A 32 -8.69 38.99 -12.13
N GLY A 33 -9.96 38.67 -11.95
CA GLY A 33 -10.79 37.91 -12.89
C GLY A 33 -11.38 36.63 -12.30
N LYS A 34 -11.71 35.68 -13.18
CA LYS A 34 -12.33 34.41 -12.79
C LYS A 34 -11.29 33.46 -12.20
N ALA A 35 -11.64 32.82 -11.09
CA ALA A 35 -10.86 31.75 -10.49
C ALA A 35 -11.76 30.62 -9.98
N VAL A 36 -11.17 29.45 -9.76
CA VAL A 36 -11.83 28.30 -9.13
C VAL A 36 -11.05 27.96 -7.86
N ILE A 37 -11.75 27.88 -6.73
CA ILE A 37 -11.21 27.32 -5.49
C ILE A 37 -11.60 25.84 -5.45
N HIS A 38 -10.60 24.97 -5.45
CA HIS A 38 -10.77 23.53 -5.29
C HIS A 38 -10.38 23.14 -3.86
N VAL A 39 -11.31 22.55 -3.11
CA VAL A 39 -11.09 22.14 -1.71
C VAL A 39 -11.43 20.67 -1.52
N GLU A 40 -10.55 19.94 -0.84
CA GLU A 40 -10.70 18.52 -0.51
C GLU A 40 -10.40 18.30 0.98
N ARG A 41 -10.90 17.18 1.52
CA ARG A 41 -10.58 16.70 2.88
C ARG A 41 -10.56 15.17 2.87
N GLY A 42 -9.49 14.60 2.35
CA GLY A 42 -9.35 13.15 2.19
C GLY A 42 -10.43 12.52 1.31
N LYS A 43 -10.69 11.22 1.56
CA LYS A 43 -11.61 10.41 0.74
C LYS A 43 -13.06 10.39 1.23
N GLU A 44 -13.35 10.91 2.42
CA GLU A 44 -14.66 10.78 3.08
C GLU A 44 -15.56 12.01 2.93
N TYR A 45 -15.03 13.08 2.32
CA TYR A 45 -15.73 14.32 2.05
C TYR A 45 -15.90 14.53 0.54
N TRP A 46 -16.97 15.23 0.17
CA TRP A 46 -17.16 15.71 -1.18
C TRP A 46 -16.11 16.79 -1.50
N PRO A 47 -15.34 16.66 -2.59
CA PRO A 47 -14.55 17.78 -3.08
C PRO A 47 -15.49 18.91 -3.52
N VAL A 48 -15.04 20.15 -3.37
CA VAL A 48 -15.82 21.33 -3.77
C VAL A 48 -14.99 22.17 -4.74
N ASP A 49 -15.55 22.40 -5.93
CA ASP A 49 -15.09 23.44 -6.86
C ASP A 49 -16.02 24.64 -6.74
N LYS A 50 -15.44 25.80 -6.38
CA LYS A 50 -16.17 27.06 -6.23
C LYS A 50 -15.64 28.10 -7.19
N GLU A 51 -16.46 28.46 -8.17
CA GLU A 51 -16.17 29.59 -9.07
C GLU A 51 -16.33 30.92 -8.32
N ILE A 52 -15.37 31.82 -8.54
CA ILE A 52 -15.32 33.16 -7.96
C ILE A 52 -14.87 34.18 -9.01
N VAL A 53 -15.15 35.45 -8.75
CA VAL A 53 -14.60 36.58 -9.51
C VAL A 53 -13.91 37.50 -8.50
N VAL A 54 -12.64 37.80 -8.74
CA VAL A 54 -11.82 38.68 -7.91
C VAL A 54 -11.62 40.00 -8.65
N GLU A 55 -12.18 41.08 -8.12
CA GLU A 55 -12.02 42.42 -8.68
C GLU A 55 -10.62 42.99 -8.39
N PRO A 56 -10.06 43.83 -9.27
CA PRO A 56 -8.75 44.45 -9.06
C PRO A 56 -8.66 45.18 -7.72
N GLY A 57 -7.66 44.82 -6.89
CA GLY A 57 -7.40 45.44 -5.60
C GLY A 57 -8.43 45.13 -4.49
N GLN A 58 -9.35 44.20 -4.73
CA GLN A 58 -10.37 43.80 -3.75
C GLN A 58 -10.11 42.40 -3.20
N THR A 59 -10.54 42.17 -1.96
CA THR A 59 -10.56 40.84 -1.33
C THR A 59 -11.94 40.23 -1.46
N THR A 60 -12.04 39.07 -2.11
CA THR A 60 -13.28 38.28 -2.14
C THR A 60 -13.26 37.26 -1.00
N THR A 61 -14.24 37.32 -0.11
CA THR A 61 -14.40 36.36 1.00
C THR A 61 -15.41 35.28 0.61
N VAL A 62 -15.05 34.02 0.85
CA VAL A 62 -15.87 32.86 0.46
C VAL A 62 -15.84 31.82 1.58
N ASP A 63 -17.02 31.46 2.07
CA ASP A 63 -17.18 30.35 3.00
C ASP A 63 -17.49 29.05 2.23
N ILE A 64 -16.72 28.00 2.49
CA ILE A 64 -16.88 26.68 1.86
C ILE A 64 -17.13 25.65 2.96
N THR A 65 -18.31 25.03 2.95
CA THR A 65 -18.65 23.93 3.87
C THR A 65 -18.51 22.59 3.16
N LEU A 66 -17.55 21.78 3.58
CA LEU A 66 -17.38 20.41 3.08
C LEU A 66 -18.43 19.48 3.69
N LYS A 67 -19.00 18.60 2.86
CA LYS A 67 -19.99 17.60 3.30
C LYS A 67 -19.33 16.23 3.35
N ARG A 68 -19.36 15.59 4.52
CA ARG A 68 -18.94 14.19 4.69
C ARG A 68 -19.99 13.26 4.06
N TRP A 69 -19.56 12.28 3.27
CA TRP A 69 -20.47 11.33 2.58
C TRP A 69 -20.40 9.91 3.14
N VAL A 70 -19.33 9.59 3.86
CA VAL A 70 -19.15 8.36 4.63
C VAL A 70 -18.35 8.68 5.90
N ASN A 71 -18.57 7.95 6.99
CA ASN A 71 -17.79 8.09 8.22
C ASN A 71 -17.27 6.73 8.65
N LEU A 72 -16.12 6.35 8.12
CA LEU A 72 -15.57 5.01 8.33
C LEU A 72 -15.07 4.80 9.75
N TYR A 73 -14.57 5.86 10.38
CA TYR A 73 -14.23 5.85 11.81
C TYR A 73 -15.41 5.40 12.68
N LYS A 74 -16.63 5.88 12.41
CA LYS A 74 -17.84 5.45 13.13
C LYS A 74 -18.26 4.01 12.82
N GLU A 75 -17.71 3.42 11.78
CA GLU A 75 -17.88 2.01 11.41
C GLU A 75 -16.72 1.12 11.89
N GLY A 76 -15.79 1.68 12.68
CA GLY A 76 -14.63 0.97 13.23
C GLY A 76 -13.42 0.89 12.29
N TRP A 77 -13.47 1.57 11.15
CA TRP A 77 -12.40 1.62 10.15
C TRP A 77 -11.61 2.92 10.25
N TYR A 78 -10.30 2.82 10.40
CA TYR A 78 -9.41 3.96 10.57
C TYR A 78 -8.52 4.10 9.34
N SER A 79 -8.41 5.30 8.79
CA SER A 79 -7.59 5.60 7.62
C SER A 79 -6.12 5.77 7.98
N SER A 80 -5.23 5.42 7.03
CA SER A 80 -3.81 5.71 7.09
C SER A 80 -3.23 5.93 5.70
N ASP A 81 -2.21 6.78 5.62
CA ASP A 81 -1.21 6.73 4.57
C ASP A 81 0.06 6.12 5.17
N ILE A 82 0.33 4.85 4.87
CA ILE A 82 1.48 4.15 5.46
C ILE A 82 2.80 4.47 4.75
N HIS A 83 2.85 5.48 3.89
CA HIS A 83 4.07 5.91 3.23
C HIS A 83 4.12 7.43 3.20
N CYS A 84 4.70 8.06 4.22
CA CYS A 84 4.82 9.52 4.31
C CYS A 84 6.20 9.93 4.82
N HIS A 85 6.80 10.93 4.17
CA HIS A 85 8.13 11.51 4.44
C HIS A 85 8.07 13.00 4.78
N PHE A 86 6.87 13.58 4.86
CA PHE A 86 6.67 15.02 4.93
C PHE A 86 6.35 15.49 6.35
N GLY A 87 6.64 16.75 6.67
CA GLY A 87 6.28 17.38 7.95
C GLY A 87 7.17 17.06 9.16
N LEU A 88 8.17 16.18 9.03
CA LEU A 88 9.02 15.69 10.13
C LEU A 88 9.67 16.76 11.02
N ASN A 89 9.93 17.95 10.48
CA ASN A 89 10.63 19.02 11.19
C ASN A 89 9.69 19.92 12.00
N ASP A 90 8.37 19.72 11.93
CA ASP A 90 7.38 20.59 12.56
C ASP A 90 6.15 19.80 13.02
N LEU A 91 5.95 19.69 14.33
CA LEU A 91 4.81 18.99 14.92
C LEU A 91 3.46 19.65 14.58
N GLY A 92 3.44 20.97 14.35
CA GLY A 92 2.26 21.68 13.90
C GLY A 92 1.85 21.24 12.49
N VAL A 93 2.83 21.13 11.59
CA VAL A 93 2.61 20.61 10.23
C VAL A 93 2.07 19.19 10.26
N LEU A 94 2.65 18.30 11.07
CA LEU A 94 2.17 16.91 11.19
C LEU A 94 0.70 16.84 11.64
N LYS A 95 0.34 17.63 12.67
CA LYS A 95 -1.05 17.68 13.13
C LYS A 95 -1.98 18.24 12.06
N GLN A 96 -1.57 19.32 11.40
CA GLN A 96 -2.36 19.95 10.36
C GLN A 96 -2.64 18.98 9.20
N LEU A 97 -1.63 18.24 8.73
CA LEU A 97 -1.79 17.30 7.62
C LEU A 97 -2.77 16.17 7.96
N ALA A 98 -2.62 15.56 9.14
CA ALA A 98 -3.54 14.53 9.61
C ALA A 98 -5.00 15.01 9.62
N LEU A 99 -5.23 16.26 10.08
CA LEU A 99 -6.56 16.86 10.15
C LEU A 99 -7.10 17.35 8.79
N ALA A 100 -6.23 17.88 7.93
CA ALA A 100 -6.58 18.43 6.63
C ALA A 100 -7.03 17.33 5.65
N ASP A 101 -6.39 16.16 5.68
CA ASP A 101 -6.73 15.02 4.82
C ASP A 101 -7.55 13.92 5.52
N ASP A 102 -7.98 14.15 6.77
CA ASP A 102 -8.77 13.21 7.59
C ASP A 102 -8.13 11.81 7.61
N VAL A 103 -6.84 11.76 7.97
CA VAL A 103 -6.02 10.56 8.05
C VAL A 103 -5.85 10.17 9.52
N ASN A 104 -6.57 9.14 9.98
CA ASN A 104 -6.65 8.82 11.40
C ASN A 104 -5.30 8.36 11.98
N PHE A 105 -4.53 7.55 11.25
CA PHE A 105 -3.23 7.06 11.70
C PHE A 105 -2.16 7.42 10.68
N GLU A 106 -1.17 8.21 11.06
CA GLU A 106 -0.09 8.63 10.17
C GLU A 106 1.27 8.18 10.70
N PRO A 107 1.81 7.04 10.19
CA PRO A 107 3.13 6.60 10.55
C PRO A 107 4.19 7.28 9.67
N ILE A 108 4.73 8.40 10.15
CA ILE A 108 5.74 9.15 9.41
C ILE A 108 7.07 8.39 9.45
N LEU A 109 7.67 8.18 8.28
CA LEU A 109 8.98 7.55 8.10
C LEU A 109 10.08 8.52 8.51
N THR A 110 10.31 8.62 9.82
CA THR A 110 11.25 9.61 10.36
C THR A 110 12.70 9.35 9.97
N LEU A 111 13.10 8.08 9.89
CA LEU A 111 14.43 7.74 9.39
C LEU A 111 14.31 7.20 7.98
N TRP A 112 14.82 7.96 7.01
CA TRP A 112 14.88 7.53 5.62
C TRP A 112 16.29 7.75 5.07
N ASN A 113 16.86 6.72 4.45
CA ASN A 113 18.26 6.72 4.03
C ASN A 113 18.60 7.64 2.84
N HIS A 114 17.60 8.27 2.22
CA HIS A 114 17.79 9.33 1.23
C HIS A 114 17.71 10.76 1.83
N GLN A 115 17.40 10.91 3.12
CA GLN A 115 17.44 12.20 3.80
C GLN A 115 18.89 12.66 4.02
N SER A 116 19.13 13.97 3.84
CA SER A 116 20.44 14.58 4.07
C SER A 116 20.31 15.84 4.93
N PRO A 117 21.04 15.94 6.06
CA PRO A 117 21.82 14.88 6.70
C PRO A 117 20.91 13.84 7.38
N ALA A 118 21.27 12.57 7.29
CA ALA A 118 20.63 11.55 8.12
C ALA A 118 20.95 11.83 9.62
N PRO A 119 20.01 11.60 10.55
CA PRO A 119 20.31 11.68 11.97
C PRO A 119 21.50 10.75 12.32
N PRO A 120 22.55 11.24 13.00
CA PRO A 120 23.75 10.44 13.24
C PRO A 120 23.43 9.20 14.10
N GLY A 121 23.91 8.04 13.66
CA GLY A 121 24.11 6.87 14.53
C GLY A 121 22.93 5.92 14.74
N GLY A 122 21.81 6.04 14.04
CA GLY A 122 20.67 5.15 14.28
C GLY A 122 20.14 5.35 15.71
N ILE A 123 19.90 6.60 16.07
CA ILE A 123 19.22 7.00 17.30
C ILE A 123 17.98 7.77 16.86
N TRP A 124 16.85 7.53 17.53
CA TRP A 124 15.66 8.33 17.29
C TRP A 124 15.93 9.80 17.62
N PRO A 125 15.44 10.75 16.80
CA PRO A 125 15.38 12.13 17.22
C PRO A 125 14.72 12.26 18.59
N ASP A 126 15.22 13.18 19.41
CA ASP A 126 14.57 13.52 20.68
C ASP A 126 13.39 14.45 20.36
N TRP A 127 12.18 13.89 20.33
CA TRP A 127 10.97 14.68 20.11
C TRP A 127 10.42 15.17 21.45
N PRO A 128 10.26 16.49 21.66
CA PRO A 128 9.78 17.04 22.93
C PRO A 128 8.41 16.51 23.38
N SER A 129 7.58 16.06 22.44
CA SER A 129 6.24 15.50 22.71
C SER A 129 6.21 13.97 22.77
N GLY A 130 7.37 13.31 22.73
CA GLY A 130 7.48 11.86 22.64
C GLY A 130 7.36 11.33 21.21
N SER A 131 7.35 10.01 21.09
CA SER A 131 7.37 9.26 19.82
C SER A 131 6.05 9.21 19.06
N SER A 132 5.04 9.93 19.53
CA SER A 132 3.72 10.02 18.91
C SER A 132 3.05 11.33 19.26
N VAL A 133 2.18 11.80 18.37
CA VAL A 133 1.51 13.10 18.50
C VAL A 133 0.05 12.93 18.15
N HIS A 134 -0.83 13.21 19.10
CA HIS A 134 -2.25 13.33 18.84
C HIS A 134 -2.55 14.69 18.21
N ALA A 135 -3.17 14.70 17.04
CA ALA A 135 -3.74 15.91 16.46
C ALA A 135 -5.12 16.19 17.06
N ASP A 136 -5.91 15.14 17.32
CA ASP A 136 -7.13 15.16 18.13
C ASP A 136 -7.42 13.76 18.71
N ALA A 137 -8.66 13.52 19.18
CA ALA A 137 -9.09 12.24 19.75
C ALA A 137 -9.16 11.06 18.75
N THR A 138 -9.07 11.34 17.45
CA THR A 138 -9.24 10.40 16.33
C THR A 138 -8.10 10.42 15.32
N HIS A 139 -7.08 11.26 15.55
CA HIS A 139 -5.92 11.42 14.67
C HIS A 139 -4.62 11.27 15.48
N LEU A 140 -3.83 10.26 15.12
CA LEU A 140 -2.57 9.88 15.76
C LEU A 140 -1.45 9.83 14.73
N VAL A 141 -0.41 10.62 14.95
CA VAL A 141 0.85 10.57 14.21
C VAL A 141 1.87 9.78 15.01
N THR A 142 2.62 8.87 14.39
CA THR A 142 3.71 8.12 15.04
C THR A 142 5.04 8.42 14.36
N LEU A 143 6.12 8.42 15.15
CA LEU A 143 7.44 8.90 14.72
C LEU A 143 8.52 7.81 14.76
N ARG A 144 8.23 6.64 15.33
CA ARG A 144 9.19 5.52 15.41
C ARG A 144 9.12 4.60 14.19
N ASN A 145 9.21 5.21 13.02
CA ASN A 145 9.12 4.51 11.74
C ASN A 145 10.34 4.81 10.89
N GLN A 146 10.71 3.84 10.07
CA GLN A 146 11.94 3.88 9.30
C GLN A 146 11.74 3.25 7.94
N GLU A 147 12.26 3.89 6.90
CA GLU A 147 12.40 3.30 5.58
C GLU A 147 13.87 3.11 5.22
N ILE A 148 14.19 1.89 4.76
CA ILE A 148 15.46 1.61 4.11
C ILE A 148 15.17 1.34 2.63
N GLU A 149 15.43 2.34 1.79
CA GLU A 149 15.16 2.28 0.35
C GLU A 149 16.47 2.07 -0.42
N ARG A 150 16.53 1.04 -1.26
CA ARG A 150 17.73 0.67 -2.02
C ARG A 150 17.36 0.39 -3.47
N ILE A 151 17.02 1.48 -4.15
CA ILE A 151 16.51 1.48 -5.52
C ILE A 151 17.54 2.02 -6.53
N GLY A 152 17.31 1.74 -7.81
CA GLY A 152 18.10 2.19 -8.95
C GLY A 152 18.68 1.02 -9.76
N GLY A 153 18.99 1.32 -11.03
CA GLY A 153 19.59 0.35 -11.95
C GLY A 153 18.63 -0.30 -12.95
N GLN A 154 19.11 -1.31 -13.67
CA GLN A 154 18.31 -2.18 -14.54
C GLN A 154 17.50 -3.19 -13.74
N ALA A 155 16.56 -3.88 -14.40
CA ALA A 155 15.70 -4.88 -13.78
C ALA A 155 16.50 -5.85 -12.86
N PHE A 156 15.99 -6.07 -11.65
CA PHE A 156 16.62 -6.85 -10.56
C PHE A 156 17.86 -6.23 -9.89
N GLU A 157 18.34 -5.06 -10.30
CA GLU A 157 19.49 -4.42 -9.64
C GLU A 157 19.13 -3.80 -8.28
N SER A 158 17.87 -3.43 -8.07
CA SER A 158 17.37 -2.90 -6.80
C SER A 158 17.07 -3.99 -5.78
N VAL A 159 17.26 -3.65 -4.52
CA VAL A 159 16.83 -4.48 -3.39
C VAL A 159 15.33 -4.28 -3.20
N GLY A 160 14.93 -3.04 -2.91
CA GLY A 160 13.55 -2.66 -2.65
C GLY A 160 13.44 -1.54 -1.64
N ALA A 161 12.24 -1.38 -1.10
CA ALA A 161 11.91 -0.47 -0.02
C ALA A 161 11.37 -1.27 1.17
N LEU A 162 12.08 -1.18 2.30
CA LEU A 162 11.73 -1.81 3.57
C LEU A 162 11.15 -0.76 4.52
N LEU A 163 9.83 -0.77 4.71
CA LEU A 163 9.14 0.16 5.59
C LEU A 163 8.85 -0.55 6.92
N MET A 164 9.31 0.02 8.02
CA MET A 164 9.22 -0.56 9.35
C MET A 164 8.52 0.40 10.30
N PHE A 165 7.49 -0.09 10.99
CA PHE A 165 6.62 0.72 11.83
C PHE A 165 6.59 0.23 13.28
N GLY A 166 6.43 1.13 14.24
CA GLY A 166 6.34 0.78 15.66
C GLY A 166 7.66 0.27 16.26
N LEU A 167 8.79 0.71 15.72
CA LEU A 167 10.12 0.28 16.18
C LEU A 167 10.41 0.80 17.60
N THR A 168 10.94 -0.03 18.47
CA THR A 168 11.47 0.43 19.77
C THR A 168 12.86 1.03 19.61
N LYS A 169 13.62 0.49 18.65
CA LYS A 169 14.96 0.94 18.27
C LYS A 169 15.07 0.98 16.75
N PRO A 170 15.73 2.00 16.19
CA PRO A 170 15.93 2.05 14.76
C PRO A 170 16.93 0.97 14.32
N VAL A 171 16.77 0.50 13.09
CA VAL A 171 17.71 -0.44 12.46
C VAL A 171 18.86 0.35 11.85
N LYS A 172 20.09 -0.13 12.01
CA LYS A 172 21.26 0.55 11.46
C LYS A 172 21.20 0.61 9.92
N MET A 173 21.21 1.82 9.38
CA MET A 173 21.23 2.04 7.93
C MET A 173 22.53 1.50 7.30
N PRO A 174 22.44 0.69 6.24
CA PRO A 174 23.60 0.36 5.43
C PRO A 174 24.18 1.62 4.76
N PRO A 175 25.47 1.62 4.38
CA PRO A 175 26.04 2.70 3.59
C PRO A 175 25.25 2.95 2.30
N ARG A 176 25.15 4.22 1.88
CA ARG A 176 24.44 4.58 0.65
C ARG A 176 24.97 3.78 -0.54
N GLY A 177 24.06 3.19 -1.32
CA GLY A 177 24.38 2.33 -2.46
C GLY A 177 24.77 0.89 -2.11
N SER A 178 24.98 0.55 -0.83
CA SER A 178 25.25 -0.82 -0.42
C SER A 178 24.07 -1.73 -0.74
N ARG A 179 24.36 -2.98 -1.16
CA ARG A 179 23.37 -4.07 -1.30
C ARG A 179 23.46 -5.09 -0.15
N TYR A 180 24.32 -4.81 0.83
CA TYR A 180 24.55 -5.64 2.00
C TYR A 180 24.42 -4.83 3.31
N PRO A 181 23.82 -5.40 4.37
CA PRO A 181 23.08 -6.66 4.36
C PRO A 181 21.75 -6.54 3.60
N CYS A 182 21.24 -7.68 3.11
CA CYS A 182 19.95 -7.75 2.39
C CYS A 182 18.76 -7.42 3.32
N ASP A 183 17.59 -7.15 2.75
CA ASP A 183 16.41 -6.71 3.54
C ASP A 183 15.97 -7.75 4.57
N ALA A 184 16.10 -9.05 4.26
CA ALA A 184 15.78 -10.12 5.19
C ALA A 184 16.59 -10.05 6.50
N VAL A 185 17.87 -9.64 6.44
CA VAL A 185 18.69 -9.47 7.66
C VAL A 185 18.22 -8.26 8.45
N LEU A 186 18.02 -7.13 7.77
CA LEU A 186 17.62 -5.87 8.41
C LEU A 186 16.26 -6.01 9.11
N GLY A 187 15.31 -6.67 8.46
CA GLY A 187 14.02 -6.93 9.05
C GLY A 187 14.01 -7.97 10.17
N ARG A 188 14.89 -8.99 10.12
CA ARG A 188 15.11 -9.87 11.28
C ARG A 188 15.62 -9.07 12.48
N THR A 189 16.60 -8.17 12.28
CA THR A 189 17.07 -7.26 13.34
C THR A 189 15.95 -6.36 13.87
N ALA A 190 15.07 -5.85 12.99
CA ALA A 190 13.90 -5.08 13.39
C ALA A 190 12.99 -5.88 14.33
N ARG A 191 12.62 -7.11 13.93
CA ARG A 191 11.74 -7.99 14.73
C ARG A 191 12.39 -8.44 16.03
N GLU A 192 13.70 -8.70 16.04
CA GLU A 192 14.44 -9.07 17.26
C GLU A 192 14.44 -7.95 18.30
N THR A 193 14.64 -6.71 17.86
CA THR A 193 14.69 -5.53 18.75
C THR A 193 13.31 -4.93 19.05
N SER A 194 12.35 -5.15 18.15
CA SER A 194 11.01 -4.57 18.20
C SER A 194 9.97 -5.64 17.82
N PRO A 195 9.67 -6.62 18.69
CA PRO A 195 8.82 -7.77 18.33
C PRO A 195 7.38 -7.42 17.88
N GLN A 196 6.90 -6.23 18.26
CA GLN A 196 5.57 -5.72 17.90
C GLN A 196 5.60 -4.83 16.66
N CYS A 197 6.75 -4.65 16.01
CA CYS A 197 6.79 -3.91 14.76
C CYS A 197 6.00 -4.64 13.67
N ILE A 198 5.60 -3.89 12.65
CA ILE A 198 5.22 -4.49 11.37
C ILE A 198 6.20 -4.03 10.31
N ILE A 199 6.33 -4.84 9.27
CA ILE A 199 7.19 -4.59 8.12
C ILE A 199 6.34 -4.66 6.86
N ASP A 200 6.34 -3.58 6.11
CA ASP A 200 5.64 -3.41 4.84
C ASP A 200 6.64 -3.22 3.69
N THR A 201 6.16 -3.43 2.47
CA THR A 201 6.89 -3.08 1.26
C THR A 201 6.03 -2.24 0.30
N ASP A 202 6.62 -1.13 -0.16
CA ASP A 202 5.97 -0.12 -1.02
C ASP A 202 5.53 -0.67 -2.39
N LYS A 203 6.01 -1.83 -2.85
CA LYS A 203 5.43 -2.58 -3.98
C LYS A 203 5.80 -4.06 -3.87
N PRO A 204 4.98 -5.02 -4.30
CA PRO A 204 5.36 -6.43 -4.33
C PRO A 204 6.49 -6.76 -5.33
N ILE A 205 6.72 -5.90 -6.32
CA ILE A 205 7.61 -6.18 -7.48
C ILE A 205 9.08 -5.77 -7.27
N TRP A 206 9.47 -5.40 -6.04
CA TRP A 206 10.88 -5.15 -5.73
C TRP A 206 11.71 -6.43 -5.73
N GLY A 207 12.95 -6.33 -6.21
CA GLY A 207 13.83 -7.47 -6.46
C GLY A 207 13.89 -8.47 -5.30
N GLU A 208 14.21 -8.04 -4.09
CA GLU A 208 14.39 -8.94 -2.94
C GLU A 208 13.07 -9.30 -2.22
N ASN A 209 11.93 -8.78 -2.65
CA ASN A 209 10.66 -9.08 -1.97
C ASN A 209 10.29 -10.56 -2.02
N VAL A 210 10.62 -11.25 -3.12
CA VAL A 210 10.42 -12.70 -3.23
C VAL A 210 11.15 -13.47 -2.13
N VAL A 211 12.31 -12.97 -1.69
CA VAL A 211 13.11 -13.53 -0.60
C VAL A 211 12.48 -13.17 0.74
N GLY A 212 12.15 -11.89 0.95
CA GLY A 212 11.54 -11.42 2.19
C GLY A 212 10.22 -12.14 2.50
N VAL A 213 9.31 -12.25 1.51
CA VAL A 213 8.03 -12.95 1.66
C VAL A 213 8.24 -14.41 2.07
N ALA A 214 9.15 -15.12 1.39
CA ALA A 214 9.42 -16.53 1.70
C ALA A 214 9.89 -16.75 3.14
N LEU A 215 10.66 -15.81 3.66
CA LEU A 215 11.23 -15.85 5.00
C LEU A 215 10.30 -15.26 6.08
N GLY A 216 9.04 -14.94 5.73
CA GLY A 216 8.06 -14.39 6.67
C GLY A 216 8.40 -12.97 7.13
N LEU A 217 9.12 -12.20 6.29
CA LEU A 217 9.57 -10.86 6.65
C LEU A 217 8.43 -9.85 6.74
N PHE A 218 7.55 -9.84 5.75
CA PHE A 218 6.53 -8.80 5.57
C PHE A 218 5.21 -9.21 6.21
N ASP A 219 4.55 -8.26 6.86
CA ASP A 219 3.16 -8.39 7.34
C ASP A 219 2.17 -7.87 6.27
N SER A 220 2.61 -6.93 5.44
CA SER A 220 1.79 -6.27 4.42
C SER A 220 2.55 -5.87 3.16
N VAL A 221 1.79 -5.60 2.10
CA VAL A 221 2.29 -5.20 0.79
C VAL A 221 1.39 -4.10 0.23
N GLN A 222 2.00 -3.03 -0.25
CA GLN A 222 1.25 -1.96 -0.90
C GLN A 222 0.80 -2.36 -2.32
N VAL A 223 -0.50 -2.62 -2.47
CA VAL A 223 -1.15 -2.85 -3.77
C VAL A 223 -1.67 -1.54 -4.36
N CYS A 224 -1.89 -0.52 -3.52
CA CYS A 224 -2.21 0.86 -3.90
C CYS A 224 -1.04 1.77 -3.49
N HIS A 225 0.06 1.70 -4.22
CA HIS A 225 1.34 2.33 -3.88
C HIS A 225 1.56 3.70 -4.55
N ASN A 226 2.65 4.35 -4.16
CA ASN A 226 3.05 5.71 -4.52
C ASN A 226 3.29 6.01 -6.02
N HIS A 227 3.13 5.04 -6.93
CA HIS A 227 3.21 5.30 -8.38
C HIS A 227 1.85 5.63 -9.00
N TYR A 228 0.76 5.41 -8.27
CA TYR A 228 -0.56 5.89 -8.67
C TYR A 228 -0.68 7.35 -8.26
N HIS A 229 -0.76 8.26 -9.23
CA HIS A 229 -0.99 9.69 -8.98
C HIS A 229 -2.39 10.12 -9.42
N ARG A 230 -2.76 11.35 -9.03
CA ARG A 230 -4.01 12.00 -9.47
C ARG A 230 -4.10 12.20 -10.99
N GLN A 231 -2.96 12.43 -11.64
CA GLN A 231 -2.88 12.87 -13.04
C GLN A 231 -1.91 12.03 -13.90
N ALA A 232 -1.38 10.93 -13.35
CA ALA A 232 -0.46 10.04 -14.05
C ALA A 232 -0.34 8.69 -13.33
N THR A 233 0.09 7.65 -14.04
CA THR A 233 0.74 6.48 -13.44
C THR A 233 2.22 6.56 -13.75
N LEU A 234 3.08 6.57 -12.72
CA LEU A 234 4.52 6.64 -12.96
C LEU A 234 5.08 5.30 -13.44
N GLN A 235 5.91 5.38 -14.48
CA GLN A 235 6.59 4.25 -15.13
C GLN A 235 5.68 3.22 -15.77
N ASP A 236 4.66 3.69 -16.46
CA ASP A 236 3.93 2.88 -17.42
C ASP A 236 4.86 2.33 -18.52
N GLY A 237 4.83 1.02 -18.75
CA GLY A 237 5.51 0.35 -19.87
C GLY A 237 7.05 0.25 -19.84
N ARG A 238 7.75 0.64 -18.76
CA ARG A 238 9.21 0.47 -18.64
C ARG A 238 9.60 0.02 -17.24
N VAL A 239 10.40 -1.06 -17.14
CA VAL A 239 11.02 -1.53 -15.89
C VAL A 239 12.06 -0.52 -15.41
N GLY A 240 11.60 0.58 -14.80
CA GLY A 240 12.44 1.57 -14.15
C GLY A 240 12.77 1.19 -12.71
N TRP A 241 13.73 1.91 -12.13
CA TRP A 241 14.21 1.75 -10.74
C TRP A 241 14.68 0.35 -10.36
N GLY A 242 15.10 -0.47 -11.30
CA GLY A 242 15.63 -1.81 -11.05
C GLY A 242 14.69 -2.80 -10.34
N MET A 243 13.37 -2.59 -10.44
CA MET A 243 12.36 -3.55 -10.03
C MET A 243 12.58 -4.91 -10.72
N ALA A 244 12.04 -5.99 -10.15
CA ALA A 244 12.02 -7.26 -10.89
C ALA A 244 11.30 -7.02 -12.22
N GLY A 245 11.87 -7.47 -13.33
CA GLY A 245 11.26 -7.34 -14.65
C GLY A 245 10.14 -8.37 -14.85
N ALA A 246 9.25 -8.12 -15.81
CA ALA A 246 8.41 -9.18 -16.35
C ALA A 246 9.33 -10.31 -16.89
N ASP A 247 9.03 -11.56 -16.52
CA ASP A 247 9.68 -12.72 -17.11
C ASP A 247 9.31 -12.85 -18.60
N ILE A 248 9.90 -13.80 -19.32
CA ILE A 248 9.59 -13.99 -20.76
C ILE A 248 8.09 -14.25 -20.97
N GLU A 249 7.43 -14.94 -20.04
CA GLU A 249 6.00 -15.27 -20.10
C GLU A 249 5.11 -14.02 -19.94
N GLU A 250 5.50 -13.08 -19.08
CA GLU A 250 4.79 -11.83 -18.85
C GLU A 250 5.14 -10.73 -19.86
N ARG A 251 6.32 -10.79 -20.50
CA ARG A 251 6.73 -9.86 -21.58
C ARG A 251 5.90 -9.97 -22.85
N HIS A 252 5.23 -11.11 -23.08
CA HIS A 252 4.40 -11.35 -24.26
C HIS A 252 2.92 -11.08 -24.04
N LYS A 253 2.50 -10.78 -22.81
CA LYS A 253 1.15 -10.31 -22.55
C LYS A 253 1.02 -8.86 -23.03
N ASP A 254 -0.13 -8.53 -23.59
CA ASP A 254 -0.47 -7.17 -23.99
C ASP A 254 -1.20 -6.51 -22.81
N TRP A 255 -0.47 -5.66 -22.07
CA TRP A 255 -0.99 -5.00 -20.85
C TRP A 255 -1.44 -3.56 -21.11
N ASP A 256 -1.36 -3.11 -22.37
CA ASP A 256 -1.52 -1.71 -22.77
C ASP A 256 -0.77 -0.76 -21.80
N GLN A 257 -1.44 0.30 -21.34
CA GLN A 257 -0.94 1.36 -20.45
C GLN A 257 -1.15 1.08 -18.94
N ASP A 258 -1.51 -0.16 -18.59
CA ASP A 258 -1.86 -0.56 -17.22
C ASP A 258 -0.97 -1.71 -16.70
N GLU A 259 0.23 -1.87 -17.29
CA GLU A 259 1.19 -2.92 -16.95
C GLU A 259 1.45 -2.99 -15.44
N LEU A 260 1.75 -1.84 -14.83
CA LEU A 260 2.07 -1.72 -13.41
C LEU A 260 0.95 -2.24 -12.51
N PHE A 261 -0.30 -1.89 -12.82
CA PHE A 261 -1.47 -2.32 -12.04
C PHE A 261 -1.57 -3.84 -11.99
N HIS A 262 -1.54 -4.47 -13.15
CA HIS A 262 -1.68 -5.91 -13.25
C HIS A 262 -0.44 -6.61 -12.65
N ARG A 263 0.78 -6.05 -12.75
CA ARG A 263 2.02 -6.71 -12.29
C ARG A 263 2.10 -6.70 -10.77
N THR A 264 1.72 -5.56 -10.19
CA THR A 264 1.53 -5.42 -8.75
C THR A 264 0.52 -6.44 -8.22
N ASN A 265 -0.67 -6.51 -8.83
CA ASN A 265 -1.72 -7.42 -8.39
C ASN A 265 -1.36 -8.90 -8.59
N SER A 266 -0.85 -9.27 -9.77
CA SER A 266 -0.46 -10.66 -10.07
C SER A 266 0.64 -11.13 -9.14
N THR A 267 1.69 -10.33 -8.92
CA THR A 267 2.78 -10.70 -7.99
C THR A 267 2.25 -10.89 -6.57
N TYR A 268 1.39 -9.99 -6.08
CA TYR A 268 0.72 -10.17 -4.79
C TYR A 268 -0.07 -11.48 -4.72
N TYR A 269 -0.82 -11.82 -5.78
CA TYR A 269 -1.59 -13.07 -5.83
C TYR A 269 -0.71 -14.31 -5.88
N ARG A 270 0.45 -14.27 -6.54
CA ARG A 270 1.40 -15.38 -6.55
C ARG A 270 1.97 -15.66 -5.15
N PHE A 271 2.25 -14.60 -4.36
CA PHE A 271 2.61 -14.77 -2.95
C PHE A 271 1.50 -15.45 -2.15
N LEU A 272 0.25 -14.99 -2.30
CA LEU A 272 -0.89 -15.61 -1.61
C LEU A 272 -1.13 -17.06 -2.07
N ASN A 273 -0.96 -17.37 -3.36
CA ASN A 273 -1.08 -18.72 -3.92
C ASN A 273 0.01 -19.67 -3.40
N CYS A 274 1.16 -19.13 -3.00
CA CYS A 274 2.22 -19.86 -2.31
C CYS A 274 1.93 -20.08 -0.80
N GLY A 275 0.80 -19.58 -0.30
CA GLY A 275 0.33 -19.77 1.07
C GLY A 275 0.82 -18.72 2.06
N PHE A 276 1.50 -17.67 1.60
CA PHE A 276 1.89 -16.55 2.46
C PHE A 276 0.66 -15.69 2.79
N LYS A 277 0.56 -15.28 4.05
CA LYS A 277 -0.50 -14.37 4.51
C LYS A 277 0.05 -12.95 4.53
N LEU A 278 -0.50 -12.08 3.69
CA LEU A 278 -0.02 -10.71 3.51
C LEU A 278 -1.23 -9.77 3.43
N ALA A 279 -1.25 -8.74 4.26
CA ALA A 279 -2.28 -7.71 4.17
C ALA A 279 -2.07 -6.81 2.94
N ALA A 280 -3.16 -6.39 2.32
CA ALA A 280 -3.18 -5.38 1.28
C ALA A 280 -3.21 -3.98 1.93
N THR A 281 -2.22 -3.17 1.59
CA THR A 281 -2.06 -1.79 2.08
C THR A 281 -1.87 -0.81 0.92
N GLY A 282 -1.85 0.47 1.25
CA GLY A 282 -1.56 1.55 0.31
C GLY A 282 -1.00 2.78 1.01
N GLY A 283 -0.15 3.50 0.27
CA GLY A 283 0.52 4.71 0.72
C GLY A 283 0.94 5.58 -0.45
N SER A 284 1.12 6.88 -0.21
CA SER A 284 1.30 7.88 -1.28
C SER A 284 2.75 8.33 -1.47
N ALA A 285 3.62 8.10 -0.48
CA ALA A 285 4.97 8.66 -0.39
C ALA A 285 4.99 10.19 -0.49
N MET A 286 4.07 10.87 0.22
CA MET A 286 4.07 12.33 0.31
C MET A 286 5.43 12.81 0.87
N GLY A 287 5.98 13.88 0.30
CA GLY A 287 7.34 14.37 0.54
C GLY A 287 8.32 13.97 -0.56
N VAL A 288 8.07 12.83 -1.22
CA VAL A 288 8.84 12.35 -2.37
C VAL A 288 8.04 12.56 -3.67
N MET A 289 6.76 12.17 -3.64
CA MET A 289 5.90 12.07 -4.82
C MET A 289 4.93 13.24 -4.93
N ALA A 290 4.63 13.69 -6.15
CA ALA A 290 3.66 14.76 -6.41
C ALA A 290 2.19 14.31 -6.21
N VAL A 291 1.87 13.90 -4.98
CA VAL A 291 0.55 13.50 -4.49
C VAL A 291 0.39 13.94 -3.04
N PRO A 292 -0.80 14.34 -2.60
CA PRO A 292 -1.05 14.71 -1.20
C PRO A 292 -1.24 13.48 -0.31
N LEU A 293 -1.32 13.73 0.99
CA LEU A 293 -1.45 12.70 2.02
C LEU A 293 -2.72 11.86 1.83
N GLY A 294 -2.57 10.55 1.90
CA GLY A 294 -3.67 9.60 1.83
C GLY A 294 -4.33 9.51 0.46
N TYR A 295 -3.64 9.89 -0.63
CA TYR A 295 -4.09 9.57 -1.99
C TYR A 295 -4.08 8.04 -2.22
N GLY A 296 -2.97 7.38 -1.90
CA GLY A 296 -2.93 5.96 -1.55
C GLY A 296 -3.32 5.82 -0.09
N ARG A 297 -4.36 5.04 0.19
CA ARG A 297 -4.94 4.96 1.53
C ARG A 297 -5.13 3.51 1.94
N THR A 298 -4.75 3.21 3.16
CA THR A 298 -5.13 1.99 3.87
C THR A 298 -6.25 2.32 4.82
N TYR A 299 -7.27 1.47 4.89
CA TYR A 299 -8.23 1.48 5.97
C TYR A 299 -8.07 0.18 6.77
N ALA A 300 -7.93 0.30 8.08
CA ALA A 300 -7.81 -0.84 9.00
C ALA A 300 -9.00 -0.88 9.96
N LYS A 301 -9.62 -2.05 10.12
CA LYS A 301 -10.70 -2.26 11.09
C LYS A 301 -10.11 -2.65 12.43
N LEU A 302 -10.27 -1.78 13.43
CA LEU A 302 -9.65 -1.97 14.74
C LEU A 302 -10.60 -2.68 15.71
N ASP A 303 -10.01 -3.46 16.60
CA ASP A 303 -10.67 -3.90 17.84
C ASP A 303 -10.26 -2.93 18.96
N GLY A 304 -11.20 -2.06 19.35
CA GLY A 304 -10.96 -1.02 20.36
C GLY A 304 -10.53 0.34 19.80
N PRO A 305 -9.96 1.22 20.64
CA PRO A 305 -9.66 2.60 20.28
C PRO A 305 -8.45 2.70 19.33
N LEU A 306 -8.30 3.86 18.70
CA LEU A 306 -7.09 4.18 17.94
C LEU A 306 -5.89 4.26 18.89
N THR A 307 -4.97 3.31 18.72
CA THR A 307 -3.63 3.32 19.29
C THR A 307 -2.67 2.81 18.22
N GLU A 308 -1.37 3.12 18.36
CA GLU A 308 -0.35 2.55 17.48
C GLU A 308 -0.44 1.01 17.47
N ALA A 309 -0.46 0.38 18.64
CA ALA A 309 -0.55 -1.07 18.77
C ALA A 309 -1.77 -1.66 18.03
N ASN A 310 -2.98 -1.14 18.30
CA ASN A 310 -4.20 -1.66 17.68
C ASN A 310 -4.19 -1.49 16.16
N TYR A 311 -3.64 -0.39 15.65
CA TYR A 311 -3.55 -0.16 14.20
C TYR A 311 -2.57 -1.14 13.53
N LEU A 312 -1.38 -1.31 14.12
CA LEU A 312 -0.38 -2.25 13.60
C LEU A 312 -0.86 -3.70 13.71
N ASP A 313 -1.59 -4.06 14.78
CA ASP A 313 -2.20 -5.38 14.95
C ASP A 313 -3.27 -5.66 13.89
N ALA A 314 -4.09 -4.67 13.52
CA ALA A 314 -5.07 -4.81 12.46
C ALA A 314 -4.43 -5.02 11.08
N ILE A 315 -3.29 -4.35 10.80
CA ILE A 315 -2.50 -4.65 9.59
C ILE A 315 -1.98 -6.09 9.64
N ARG A 316 -1.34 -6.50 10.76
CA ARG A 316 -0.79 -7.85 10.90
C ARG A 316 -1.87 -8.94 10.75
N ALA A 317 -3.08 -8.67 11.23
CA ALA A 317 -4.22 -9.56 11.09
C ALA A 317 -4.84 -9.56 9.67
N GLY A 318 -4.49 -8.61 8.81
CA GLY A 318 -5.10 -8.47 7.48
C GLY A 318 -6.50 -7.88 7.52
N HIS A 319 -6.88 -7.16 8.57
CA HIS A 319 -8.17 -6.49 8.70
C HIS A 319 -8.18 -5.16 7.93
N THR A 320 -7.74 -5.18 6.66
CA THR A 320 -7.49 -3.98 5.87
C THR A 320 -8.12 -4.01 4.49
N PHE A 321 -8.31 -2.83 3.92
CA PHE A 321 -8.37 -2.67 2.48
C PHE A 321 -7.53 -1.47 2.05
N ALA A 322 -6.96 -1.54 0.85
CA ALA A 322 -6.20 -0.49 0.22
C ALA A 322 -7.05 0.20 -0.85
N THR A 323 -6.91 1.51 -1.04
CA THR A 323 -7.70 2.25 -2.03
C THR A 323 -7.05 3.53 -2.53
N ASN A 324 -7.26 3.83 -3.81
CA ASN A 324 -7.04 5.15 -4.38
C ASN A 324 -8.34 5.94 -4.63
N GLY A 325 -9.52 5.36 -4.35
CA GLY A 325 -10.81 6.00 -4.59
C GLY A 325 -11.95 5.36 -3.78
N PRO A 326 -12.51 4.22 -4.24
CA PRO A 326 -13.70 3.64 -3.63
C PRO A 326 -13.47 3.06 -2.24
N ILE A 327 -14.52 3.00 -1.45
CA ILE A 327 -14.57 2.24 -0.20
C ILE A 327 -15.06 0.83 -0.53
N LEU A 328 -14.31 -0.18 -0.09
CA LEU A 328 -14.58 -1.58 -0.40
C LEU A 328 -14.40 -2.46 0.84
N ILE A 329 -15.45 -3.21 1.19
CA ILE A 329 -15.43 -4.14 2.31
C ILE A 329 -15.80 -5.53 1.80
N LEU A 330 -15.07 -6.55 2.24
CA LEU A 330 -15.34 -7.96 1.96
C LEU A 330 -15.69 -8.69 3.26
N THR A 331 -16.66 -9.58 3.17
CA THR A 331 -16.90 -10.60 4.19
C THR A 331 -17.15 -11.97 3.55
N ALA A 332 -16.80 -13.05 4.23
CA ALA A 332 -17.18 -14.40 3.87
C ALA A 332 -17.74 -15.13 5.11
N ASP A 333 -18.96 -15.67 4.99
CA ASP A 333 -19.76 -16.17 6.11
C ASP A 333 -19.85 -15.18 7.29
N GLY A 334 -19.89 -13.89 6.97
CA GLY A 334 -19.93 -12.79 7.94
C GLY A 334 -18.59 -12.45 8.60
N LEU A 335 -17.52 -13.20 8.31
CA LEU A 335 -16.16 -12.91 8.79
C LEU A 335 -15.47 -11.91 7.86
N ASP A 336 -14.77 -10.92 8.44
CA ASP A 336 -14.03 -9.90 7.70
C ASP A 336 -12.73 -10.45 7.07
N SER A 337 -12.14 -9.65 6.17
CA SER A 337 -10.76 -9.83 5.68
C SER A 337 -9.79 -10.14 6.82
N GLY A 338 -8.84 -11.06 6.59
CA GLY A 338 -7.91 -11.58 7.58
C GLY A 338 -8.33 -12.91 8.21
N ALA A 339 -9.63 -13.22 8.23
CA ALA A 339 -10.15 -14.47 8.78
C ALA A 339 -9.73 -15.71 7.98
N GLU A 340 -9.78 -16.88 8.62
CA GLU A 340 -9.59 -18.19 7.97
C GLU A 340 -10.84 -19.07 8.18
N ILE A 341 -11.46 -19.49 7.09
CA ILE A 341 -12.63 -20.36 7.07
C ILE A 341 -12.18 -21.81 6.85
N GLN A 342 -12.57 -22.70 7.75
CA GLN A 342 -12.42 -24.15 7.55
C GLN A 342 -13.64 -24.69 6.83
N CYS A 343 -13.43 -25.48 5.78
CA CYS A 343 -14.50 -26.17 5.09
C CYS A 343 -14.04 -27.56 4.63
N SER A 344 -14.99 -28.41 4.26
CA SER A 344 -14.72 -29.70 3.65
C SER A 344 -15.21 -29.71 2.21
N ILE A 345 -14.47 -30.38 1.32
CA ILE A 345 -14.88 -30.53 -0.09
C ILE A 345 -16.22 -31.28 -0.22
N ASN A 346 -16.58 -32.08 0.79
CA ASN A 346 -17.84 -32.82 0.84
C ASN A 346 -19.00 -31.99 1.39
N ASN A 347 -18.75 -30.77 1.91
CA ASN A 347 -19.81 -29.89 2.34
C ASN A 347 -20.48 -29.25 1.11
N ASN A 348 -21.81 -29.38 1.03
CA ASN A 348 -22.60 -28.83 -0.06
C ASN A 348 -23.03 -27.38 0.20
N ASP A 349 -22.87 -26.86 1.41
CA ASP A 349 -23.19 -25.47 1.73
C ASP A 349 -22.10 -24.53 1.18
N PRO A 350 -22.45 -23.57 0.30
CA PRO A 350 -21.48 -22.62 -0.21
C PRO A 350 -21.09 -21.60 0.86
N ILE A 351 -19.82 -21.21 0.87
CA ILE A 351 -19.35 -20.03 1.62
C ILE A 351 -20.01 -18.81 1.00
N ARG A 352 -20.78 -18.06 1.79
CA ARG A 352 -21.44 -16.84 1.33
C ARG A 352 -20.45 -15.68 1.39
N ILE A 353 -20.03 -15.21 0.23
CA ILE A 353 -19.14 -14.06 0.10
C ILE A 353 -19.95 -12.83 -0.26
N GLU A 354 -19.67 -11.72 0.41
CA GLU A 354 -20.33 -10.43 0.18
C GLU A 354 -19.28 -9.33 0.07
N ALA A 355 -19.34 -8.56 -1.02
CA ALA A 355 -18.54 -7.35 -1.20
C ALA A 355 -19.46 -6.12 -1.24
N ARG A 356 -19.13 -5.11 -0.43
CA ARG A 356 -19.87 -3.85 -0.30
C ARG A 356 -18.98 -2.70 -0.79
N LEU A 357 -19.44 -2.05 -1.85
CA LEU A 357 -18.76 -0.95 -2.53
C LEU A 357 -19.52 0.36 -2.27
N ARG A 358 -18.79 1.41 -1.91
CA ARG A 358 -19.29 2.80 -1.88
C ARG A 358 -18.32 3.72 -2.60
N SER A 359 -18.82 4.55 -3.51
CA SER A 359 -17.97 5.46 -4.26
C SER A 359 -18.72 6.72 -4.66
N ILE A 360 -18.01 7.85 -4.66
CA ILE A 360 -18.45 9.11 -5.27
C ILE A 360 -17.96 9.25 -6.72
N GLN A 361 -17.03 8.40 -7.13
CA GLN A 361 -16.52 8.29 -8.49
C GLN A 361 -17.23 7.14 -9.23
N ARG A 362 -17.28 7.23 -10.55
CA ARG A 362 -17.71 6.11 -11.41
C ARG A 362 -16.75 4.94 -11.21
N ILE A 363 -17.30 3.73 -11.10
CA ILE A 363 -16.54 2.48 -11.00
C ILE A 363 -16.83 1.64 -12.22
N ASP A 364 -15.80 1.04 -12.82
CA ASP A 364 -16.00 0.23 -14.02
C ASP A 364 -16.47 -1.19 -13.67
N SER A 365 -15.89 -1.78 -12.63
CA SER A 365 -16.34 -3.08 -12.16
C SER A 365 -15.99 -3.38 -10.70
N LEU A 366 -16.81 -4.24 -10.10
CA LEU A 366 -16.56 -4.92 -8.83
C LEU A 366 -16.31 -6.40 -9.10
N GLU A 367 -15.21 -6.94 -8.59
CA GLU A 367 -14.72 -8.28 -8.87
C GLU A 367 -14.55 -9.09 -7.59
N PHE A 368 -14.96 -10.36 -7.64
CA PHE A 368 -14.57 -11.38 -6.69
C PHE A 368 -13.45 -12.20 -7.31
N ILE A 369 -12.34 -12.35 -6.58
CA ILE A 369 -11.16 -13.05 -7.07
C ILE A 369 -10.83 -14.16 -6.08
N TYR A 370 -10.72 -15.38 -6.57
CA TYR A 370 -10.32 -16.56 -5.79
C TYR A 370 -9.07 -17.17 -6.42
N ASN A 371 -8.00 -17.29 -5.63
CA ASN A 371 -6.68 -17.79 -6.07
C ASN A 371 -6.19 -17.13 -7.37
N GLY A 372 -6.33 -15.81 -7.46
CA GLY A 372 -5.90 -15.00 -8.59
C GLY A 372 -6.83 -15.01 -9.82
N LYS A 373 -7.92 -15.78 -9.80
CA LYS A 373 -8.91 -15.84 -10.90
C LYS A 373 -10.16 -15.04 -10.55
N VAL A 374 -10.62 -14.18 -11.45
CA VAL A 374 -11.90 -13.48 -11.31
C VAL A 374 -13.03 -14.51 -11.47
N ILE A 375 -13.75 -14.78 -10.38
CA ILE A 375 -14.85 -15.77 -10.35
C ILE A 375 -16.22 -15.12 -10.54
N LYS A 376 -16.32 -13.81 -10.32
CA LYS A 376 -17.50 -13.00 -10.64
C LYS A 376 -17.07 -11.56 -10.88
N ARG A 377 -17.63 -10.96 -11.93
CA ARG A 377 -17.47 -9.53 -12.25
C ARG A 377 -18.86 -8.90 -12.36
N VAL A 378 -19.05 -7.80 -11.64
CA VAL A 378 -20.21 -6.92 -11.76
C VAL A 378 -19.77 -5.71 -12.57
N ASN A 379 -20.37 -5.50 -13.74
CA ASN A 379 -20.07 -4.35 -14.59
C ASN A 379 -20.85 -3.13 -14.08
N LEU A 380 -20.15 -2.06 -13.78
CA LEU A 380 -20.70 -0.84 -13.17
C LEU A 380 -20.52 0.41 -14.04
N LYS A 381 -19.99 0.25 -15.26
CA LYS A 381 -19.79 1.36 -16.21
C LYS A 381 -21.04 2.21 -16.40
N ASP A 382 -22.22 1.61 -16.49
CA ASP A 382 -23.45 2.37 -16.74
C ASP A 382 -24.13 2.86 -15.45
N ALA A 383 -23.56 2.54 -14.28
CA ALA A 383 -24.08 3.00 -13.00
C ALA A 383 -23.72 4.47 -12.76
N SER A 384 -24.72 5.26 -12.39
CA SER A 384 -24.50 6.66 -11.99
C SER A 384 -24.06 6.73 -10.52
N PRO A 385 -22.99 7.46 -10.20
CA PRO A 385 -22.56 7.64 -8.81
C PRO A 385 -23.42 8.65 -8.02
N SER A 386 -24.64 9.01 -8.43
CA SER A 386 -25.40 10.12 -7.85
C SER A 386 -26.47 9.70 -6.80
N PRO A 387 -26.44 10.24 -5.56
CA PRO A 387 -25.34 11.01 -4.99
C PRO A 387 -24.17 10.12 -4.58
N ILE A 388 -24.35 8.81 -4.38
CA ILE A 388 -23.26 7.88 -4.06
C ILE A 388 -23.56 6.57 -4.80
N LEU A 389 -22.59 6.00 -5.50
CA LEU A 389 -22.68 4.62 -5.96
C LEU A 389 -22.58 3.69 -4.74
N LYS A 390 -23.65 2.94 -4.47
CA LYS A 390 -23.68 1.87 -3.47
C LYS A 390 -24.02 0.56 -4.15
N GLU A 391 -23.10 -0.39 -4.10
CA GLU A 391 -23.29 -1.72 -4.66
C GLU A 391 -22.99 -2.77 -3.59
N SER A 392 -23.83 -3.81 -3.52
CA SER A 392 -23.54 -5.01 -2.74
C SER A 392 -23.74 -6.22 -3.63
N ALA A 393 -22.68 -7.02 -3.78
CA ALA A 393 -22.73 -8.24 -4.55
C ALA A 393 -22.49 -9.44 -3.62
N VAL A 394 -23.27 -10.49 -3.83
CA VAL A 394 -23.14 -11.76 -3.09
C VAL A 394 -22.80 -12.88 -4.06
N LEU A 395 -21.98 -13.82 -3.62
CA LEU A 395 -21.61 -15.04 -4.34
C LEU A 395 -21.52 -16.20 -3.35
N GLY A 396 -22.13 -17.34 -3.68
CA GLY A 396 -21.86 -18.60 -3.00
C GLY A 396 -20.66 -19.29 -3.64
N LEU A 397 -19.57 -19.51 -2.89
CA LEU A 397 -18.39 -20.23 -3.36
C LEU A 397 -18.33 -21.62 -2.74
N LYS A 398 -18.09 -22.62 -3.60
CA LYS A 398 -17.76 -23.98 -3.19
C LYS A 398 -16.29 -24.25 -3.52
N PRO A 399 -15.36 -24.01 -2.58
CA PRO A 399 -13.94 -24.14 -2.85
C PRO A 399 -13.57 -25.62 -2.98
N LEU A 400 -12.93 -25.99 -4.09
CA LEU A 400 -12.39 -27.33 -4.29
C LEU A 400 -10.96 -27.47 -3.75
N ARG A 401 -10.32 -26.34 -3.40
CA ARG A 401 -8.97 -26.31 -2.84
C ARG A 401 -8.79 -25.20 -1.82
N SER A 402 -7.79 -25.32 -0.96
CA SER A 402 -7.41 -24.24 -0.07
C SER A 402 -6.92 -23.03 -0.88
N GLY A 403 -7.13 -21.85 -0.33
CA GLY A 403 -6.92 -20.63 -1.06
C GLY A 403 -7.27 -19.39 -0.27
N TRP A 404 -7.61 -18.36 -1.02
CA TRP A 404 -7.97 -17.06 -0.51
C TRP A 404 -8.96 -16.40 -1.46
N ILE A 405 -9.78 -15.51 -0.92
CA ILE A 405 -10.70 -14.67 -1.68
C ILE A 405 -10.52 -13.19 -1.32
N VAL A 406 -10.57 -12.34 -2.32
CA VAL A 406 -10.55 -10.88 -2.19
C VAL A 406 -11.68 -10.28 -3.02
N ALA A 407 -12.05 -9.04 -2.70
CA ALA A 407 -12.80 -8.17 -3.58
C ALA A 407 -11.86 -7.10 -4.16
N ARG A 408 -12.09 -6.75 -5.42
CA ARG A 408 -11.40 -5.64 -6.09
C ARG A 408 -12.42 -4.78 -6.82
N ALA A 409 -12.34 -3.47 -6.63
CA ALA A 409 -13.08 -2.50 -7.44
C ALA A 409 -12.07 -1.75 -8.30
N ILE A 410 -12.30 -1.69 -9.62
CA ILE A 410 -11.41 -0.99 -10.56
C ILE A 410 -12.16 0.10 -11.31
N PHE A 411 -11.43 1.15 -11.66
CA PHE A 411 -11.92 2.23 -12.51
C PHE A 411 -10.79 2.87 -13.29
N THR A 412 -11.10 3.34 -14.50
CA THR A 412 -10.25 4.25 -15.25
C THR A 412 -10.37 5.65 -14.66
N SER A 413 -9.27 6.13 -14.11
CA SER A 413 -9.12 7.49 -13.58
C SER A 413 -9.13 8.53 -14.73
N PRO A 414 -9.37 9.83 -14.47
CA PRO A 414 -9.40 10.85 -15.52
C PRO A 414 -8.13 10.97 -16.38
N ASP A 415 -6.99 10.47 -15.88
CA ASP A 415 -5.73 10.36 -16.62
C ASP A 415 -5.67 9.19 -17.61
N GLY A 416 -6.72 8.35 -17.66
CA GLY A 416 -6.82 7.21 -18.56
C GLY A 416 -6.29 5.89 -17.98
N HIS A 417 -5.69 5.89 -16.79
CA HIS A 417 -5.10 4.69 -16.19
C HIS A 417 -6.01 4.02 -15.15
N LEU A 418 -5.80 2.72 -14.93
CA LEU A 418 -6.50 1.97 -13.89
C LEU A 418 -6.09 2.41 -12.48
N ARG A 419 -7.10 2.49 -11.63
CA ARG A 419 -7.00 2.64 -10.17
C ARG A 419 -7.88 1.60 -9.51
N GLN A 420 -7.65 1.36 -8.22
CA GLN A 420 -8.37 0.33 -7.50
C GLN A 420 -8.70 0.66 -6.05
N ALA A 421 -9.68 -0.09 -5.53
CA ALA A 421 -9.65 -0.57 -4.16
C ALA A 421 -9.50 -2.09 -4.14
N HIS A 422 -8.75 -2.59 -3.16
CA HIS A 422 -8.43 -4.01 -3.03
C HIS A 422 -8.46 -4.41 -1.55
N THR A 423 -9.25 -5.43 -1.22
CA THR A 423 -9.35 -5.91 0.18
C THR A 423 -8.22 -6.86 0.51
N SER A 424 -7.78 -6.88 1.76
CA SER A 424 -7.01 -8.03 2.26
C SER A 424 -7.83 -9.33 2.12
N PRO A 425 -7.16 -10.50 2.06
CA PRO A 425 -7.84 -11.75 1.74
C PRO A 425 -8.62 -12.29 2.94
N VAL A 426 -9.73 -12.98 2.67
CA VAL A 426 -10.25 -14.02 3.57
C VAL A 426 -9.66 -15.35 3.10
N TYR A 427 -9.06 -16.10 4.03
CA TYR A 427 -8.41 -17.37 3.73
C TYR A 427 -9.40 -18.53 3.85
N ILE A 428 -9.23 -19.53 3.00
CA ILE A 428 -10.08 -20.73 2.95
C ILE A 428 -9.19 -21.95 3.07
N LYS A 429 -9.48 -22.82 4.03
CA LYS A 429 -8.77 -24.08 4.24
C LYS A 429 -9.74 -25.25 4.02
N VAL A 430 -9.49 -25.99 2.95
CA VAL A 430 -10.29 -27.15 2.53
C VAL A 430 -9.65 -28.44 3.06
N ASP A 431 -10.39 -29.20 3.87
CA ASP A 431 -9.96 -30.49 4.43
C ASP A 431 -8.58 -30.43 5.13
N GLY A 432 -8.25 -29.29 5.76
CA GLY A 432 -6.97 -29.08 6.43
C GLY A 432 -5.75 -28.96 5.49
N LYS A 433 -5.94 -29.01 4.17
CA LYS A 433 -4.87 -28.94 3.18
C LYS A 433 -4.32 -27.51 3.03
N PRO A 434 -3.04 -27.33 2.67
CA PRO A 434 -2.44 -26.01 2.50
C PRO A 434 -2.84 -25.31 1.18
N THR A 435 -2.76 -23.99 1.19
CA THR A 435 -2.68 -23.18 -0.04
C THR A 435 -1.26 -23.26 -0.58
N VAL A 436 -1.09 -23.91 -1.72
CA VAL A 436 0.19 -24.05 -2.44
C VAL A 436 -0.12 -24.10 -3.94
N SER A 437 0.77 -23.58 -4.78
CA SER A 437 0.66 -23.54 -6.24
C SER A 437 2.04 -23.84 -6.83
N LYS A 438 2.13 -24.86 -7.68
CA LYS A 438 3.37 -25.25 -8.37
C LYS A 438 3.85 -24.13 -9.27
N ASP A 439 3.01 -23.71 -10.22
CA ASP A 439 3.36 -22.71 -11.23
C ASP A 439 3.84 -21.39 -10.59
N ASP A 440 3.15 -20.93 -9.54
CA ASP A 440 3.54 -19.69 -8.86
C ASP A 440 4.82 -19.87 -8.04
N ALA A 441 5.03 -21.03 -7.43
CA ALA A 441 6.29 -21.32 -6.73
C ALA A 441 7.47 -21.42 -7.71
N GLU A 442 7.29 -22.04 -8.88
CA GLU A 442 8.30 -22.12 -9.94
C GLU A 442 8.63 -20.74 -10.52
N TYR A 443 7.62 -19.88 -10.68
CA TYR A 443 7.85 -18.48 -11.03
C TYR A 443 8.76 -17.78 -10.00
N MET A 444 8.48 -17.96 -8.70
CA MET A 444 9.31 -17.38 -7.63
C MET A 444 10.72 -17.97 -7.56
N ILE A 445 10.88 -19.26 -7.89
CA ILE A 445 12.19 -19.91 -8.00
C ILE A 445 13.01 -19.25 -9.12
N ARG A 446 12.42 -19.05 -10.31
CA ARG A 446 13.10 -18.37 -11.43
C ARG A 446 13.51 -16.94 -11.06
N TRP A 447 12.66 -16.24 -10.32
CA TRP A 447 12.99 -14.90 -9.80
C TRP A 447 14.22 -14.97 -8.89
N ILE A 448 14.25 -15.88 -7.90
CA ILE A 448 15.40 -16.01 -7.00
C ILE A 448 16.66 -16.42 -7.76
N ASP A 449 16.54 -17.31 -8.75
CA ASP A 449 17.66 -17.69 -9.61
C ASP A 449 18.22 -16.46 -10.34
N ARG A 450 17.36 -15.55 -10.82
CA ARG A 450 17.80 -14.27 -11.38
C ARG A 450 18.49 -13.36 -10.37
N LEU A 451 18.03 -13.30 -9.11
CA LEU A 451 18.74 -12.56 -8.06
C LEU A 451 20.11 -13.16 -7.75
N LEU A 452 20.23 -14.49 -7.77
CA LEU A 452 21.49 -15.19 -7.60
C LEU A 452 22.47 -14.87 -8.74
N GLU A 453 22.00 -14.81 -9.99
CA GLU A 453 22.81 -14.33 -11.12
C GLU A 453 23.30 -12.89 -10.92
N VAL A 454 22.39 -11.97 -10.64
CA VAL A 454 22.71 -10.53 -10.43
C VAL A 454 23.64 -10.35 -9.22
N SER A 455 23.53 -11.21 -8.21
CA SER A 455 24.44 -11.17 -7.05
C SER A 455 25.92 -11.45 -7.40
N ASN A 456 26.21 -12.01 -8.58
CA ASN A 456 27.58 -12.25 -9.05
C ASN A 456 28.17 -11.07 -9.84
N GLU A 457 27.41 -9.99 -10.05
CA GLU A 457 27.89 -8.81 -10.79
C GLU A 457 29.12 -8.17 -10.10
N PRO A 458 30.20 -7.89 -10.83
CA PRO A 458 31.39 -7.24 -10.28
C PRO A 458 31.07 -5.90 -9.61
N GLY A 459 31.60 -5.69 -8.42
CA GLY A 459 31.43 -4.44 -7.66
C GLY A 459 30.08 -4.30 -6.93
N ARG A 460 29.17 -5.27 -7.03
CA ARG A 460 27.89 -5.25 -6.30
C ARG A 460 28.07 -5.35 -4.78
N TYR A 461 29.08 -6.11 -4.34
CA TYR A 461 29.45 -6.30 -2.93
C TYR A 461 30.90 -5.89 -2.70
N LYS A 462 31.24 -5.50 -1.47
CA LYS A 462 32.61 -5.10 -1.12
C LYS A 462 33.55 -6.29 -0.94
N SER A 463 33.01 -7.47 -0.68
CA SER A 463 33.78 -8.70 -0.49
C SER A 463 33.00 -9.94 -0.96
N ASP A 464 33.74 -11.02 -1.19
CA ASP A 464 33.15 -12.33 -1.49
C ASP A 464 32.33 -12.89 -0.31
N ASP A 465 32.66 -12.49 0.92
CA ASP A 465 31.92 -12.86 2.13
C ASP A 465 30.52 -12.23 2.16
N GLU A 466 30.41 -10.91 1.91
CA GLU A 466 29.11 -10.22 1.80
C GLU A 466 28.22 -10.86 0.71
N ARG A 467 28.82 -11.20 -0.44
CA ARG A 467 28.13 -11.91 -1.53
C ARG A 467 27.64 -13.29 -1.06
N THR A 468 28.52 -14.07 -0.44
CA THR A 468 28.22 -15.45 -0.01
C THR A 468 27.12 -15.50 1.06
N GLN A 469 27.15 -14.57 2.02
CA GLN A 469 26.11 -14.46 3.05
C GLN A 469 24.75 -14.09 2.43
N THR A 470 24.73 -13.14 1.49
CA THR A 470 23.50 -12.77 0.77
C THR A 470 22.95 -13.95 -0.04
N GLN A 471 23.79 -14.63 -0.82
CA GLN A 471 23.40 -15.80 -1.59
C GLN A 471 22.90 -16.96 -0.73
N THR A 472 23.42 -17.10 0.50
CA THR A 472 22.95 -18.12 1.44
C THR A 472 21.49 -17.89 1.82
N ILE A 473 21.11 -16.64 2.09
CA ILE A 473 19.74 -16.25 2.41
C ILE A 473 18.82 -16.42 1.19
N PHE A 474 19.29 -16.07 0.00
CA PHE A 474 18.51 -16.27 -1.24
C PHE A 474 18.24 -17.76 -1.47
N LYS A 475 19.24 -18.64 -1.26
CA LYS A 475 19.08 -20.09 -1.34
C LYS A 475 18.17 -20.66 -0.25
N GLU A 476 18.12 -20.06 0.94
CA GLU A 476 17.16 -20.40 1.99
C GLU A 476 15.73 -20.16 1.51
N ALA A 477 15.43 -18.95 1.00
CA ALA A 477 14.13 -18.61 0.43
C ALA A 477 13.75 -19.50 -0.76
N ARG A 478 14.70 -19.81 -1.67
CA ARG A 478 14.46 -20.69 -2.82
C ARG A 478 13.95 -22.07 -2.40
N ARG A 479 14.55 -22.65 -1.34
CA ARG A 479 14.14 -23.97 -0.82
C ARG A 479 12.70 -23.98 -0.29
N ILE A 480 12.21 -22.85 0.21
CA ILE A 480 10.82 -22.72 0.67
C ILE A 480 9.88 -22.85 -0.53
N TYR A 481 10.15 -22.15 -1.63
CA TYR A 481 9.38 -22.31 -2.86
C TYR A 481 9.52 -23.70 -3.48
N ASP A 482 10.72 -24.30 -3.48
CA ASP A 482 10.92 -25.69 -3.93
C ASP A 482 10.05 -26.68 -3.13
N ASN A 483 9.88 -26.42 -1.83
CA ASN A 483 9.01 -27.23 -0.98
C ASN A 483 7.52 -26.98 -1.27
N ILE A 484 7.13 -25.74 -1.57
CA ILE A 484 5.76 -25.38 -1.96
C ILE A 484 5.38 -26.09 -3.26
N ALA A 485 6.23 -26.02 -4.30
CA ALA A 485 6.00 -26.68 -5.59
C ALA A 485 5.82 -28.20 -5.42
N ARG A 486 6.75 -28.87 -4.71
CA ARG A 486 6.64 -30.31 -4.42
C ARG A 486 5.39 -30.67 -3.60
N ARG A 487 5.00 -29.80 -2.66
CA ARG A 487 3.80 -30.02 -1.84
C ARG A 487 2.53 -29.84 -2.67
N ALA A 488 2.52 -28.95 -3.65
CA ALA A 488 1.38 -28.76 -4.54
C ALA A 488 1.08 -30.02 -5.37
N ILE A 489 2.12 -30.63 -5.96
CA ILE A 489 2.01 -31.93 -6.66
C ILE A 489 1.48 -33.01 -5.70
N LYS A 490 2.07 -33.13 -4.50
CA LYS A 490 1.69 -34.17 -3.52
C LYS A 490 0.26 -34.04 -2.99
N VAL A 491 -0.20 -32.81 -2.73
CA VAL A 491 -1.48 -32.55 -2.04
C VAL A 491 -2.64 -32.39 -3.03
N TRP A 492 -2.38 -31.70 -4.14
CA TRP A 492 -3.39 -31.30 -5.11
C TRP A 492 -3.28 -32.03 -6.44
N GLY A 493 -2.26 -32.86 -6.65
CA GLY A 493 -2.07 -33.60 -7.89
C GLY A 493 -1.79 -32.69 -9.08
N GLU A 494 -1.20 -31.51 -8.85
CA GLU A 494 -0.75 -30.64 -9.93
C GLU A 494 0.29 -31.38 -10.79
N ASP A 495 0.20 -31.24 -12.11
CA ASP A 495 1.01 -32.03 -13.05
C ASP A 495 2.51 -31.86 -12.71
N PRO A 496 3.29 -32.95 -12.61
CA PRO A 496 4.69 -32.94 -12.17
C PRO A 496 5.64 -32.09 -13.01
#